data_AF-A0A7W1BGR8-F1
#
_entry.id   AF-A0A7W1BGR8-F1
#
_cell.length_a   1.000
_cell.length_b   1.000
_cell.length_c   1.000
_cell.angle_alpha   90.00
_cell.angle_beta   90.00
_cell.angle_gamma   90.00
#
_symmetry.space_group_name_H-M   'P 1'
#
loop_
_entity.id
_entity.type
_entity.pdbx_description
1 polymer ?
#
loop_
_entity_poly.entity_id
_entity_poly.type
_entity_poly.pdbx_seq_one_letter_code
_entity_poly.pdbx_strand_id
1 'polypeptide(L)'
;MRLTPSDRWGLGPVRRERVRWVVRRLFGQRRKQLQKLLRTLPPWALDPASVSRIGEEAGIDLRQRPEMLGVEEWLRLEESLARAGFSTLAG
;
A
#
# COMPACT_ATOMS: atom_id res chain seq x y z
N MET A 1 18.05 6.96 -20.91
CA MET A 1 16.65 6.54 -20.70
C MET A 1 15.77 7.77 -20.72
N ARG A 2 14.86 7.89 -21.71
CA ARG A 2 13.87 8.99 -21.79
C ARG A 2 12.55 8.46 -21.23
N LEU A 3 11.97 9.18 -20.28
CA LEU A 3 10.65 8.86 -19.73
C LEU A 3 9.59 9.68 -20.46
N THR A 4 8.50 9.04 -20.86
CA THR A 4 7.30 9.71 -21.39
C THR A 4 6.23 9.67 -20.31
N PRO A 5 5.59 10.81 -19.96
CA PRO A 5 4.47 10.83 -19.04
C PRO A 5 3.37 9.86 -19.50
N SER A 6 2.83 9.10 -18.56
CA SER A 6 1.72 8.18 -18.80
C SER A 6 0.67 8.39 -17.72
N ASP A 7 -0.59 8.48 -18.15
CA ASP A 7 -1.75 8.50 -17.25
C ASP A 7 -2.55 7.19 -17.32
N ARG A 8 -1.88 6.08 -17.64
CA ARG A 8 -2.52 4.75 -17.80
C ARG A 8 -3.38 4.31 -16.60
N TRP A 9 -3.14 4.87 -15.42
CA TRP A 9 -3.83 4.55 -14.18
C TRP A 9 -4.87 5.59 -13.76
N GLY A 10 -4.99 6.72 -14.49
CA GLY A 10 -5.97 7.77 -14.21
C GLY A 10 -5.99 8.28 -12.77
N LEU A 11 -4.85 8.24 -12.06
CA LEU A 11 -4.82 8.54 -10.64
C LEU A 11 -5.00 10.06 -10.42
N GLY A 12 -6.04 10.46 -9.70
CA GLY A 12 -6.17 11.84 -9.23
C GLY A 12 -5.04 12.26 -8.27
N PRO A 13 -4.78 13.56 -8.10
CA PRO A 13 -3.62 14.06 -7.34
C PRO A 13 -3.57 13.56 -5.89
N VAL A 14 -4.71 13.50 -5.20
CA VAL A 14 -4.79 13.00 -3.80
C VAL A 14 -4.40 11.53 -3.72
N ARG A 15 -4.93 10.69 -4.62
CA ARG A 15 -4.60 9.26 -4.65
C ARG A 15 -3.13 9.02 -5.00
N ARG A 16 -2.56 9.81 -5.93
CA ARG A 16 -1.12 9.75 -6.25
C ARG A 16 -0.26 9.98 -5.00
N GLU A 17 -0.61 10.96 -4.17
CA GLU A 17 0.16 11.24 -2.96
C GLU A 17 -0.02 10.13 -1.91
N ARG A 18 -1.22 9.57 -1.76
CA ARG A 18 -1.45 8.43 -0.85
C ARG A 18 -0.64 7.22 -1.25
N VAL A 19 -0.65 6.84 -2.53
CA VAL A 19 0.14 5.72 -3.04
C VAL A 19 1.63 5.95 -2.76
N ARG A 20 2.15 7.15 -3.06
CA ARG A 20 3.55 7.50 -2.76
C ARG A 20 3.87 7.37 -1.28
N TRP A 21 2.99 7.84 -0.41
CA TRP A 21 3.17 7.79 1.02
C TRP A 21 3.19 6.33 1.53
N VAL A 22 2.21 5.51 1.11
CA VAL A 22 2.12 4.07 1.44
C VAL A 22 3.38 3.34 0.99
N VAL A 23 3.77 3.51 -0.28
CA VAL A 23 4.96 2.89 -0.86
C VAL A 23 6.20 3.31 -0.07
N ARG A 24 6.44 4.60 0.15
CA ARG A 24 7.63 5.08 0.87
C ARG A 24 7.73 4.50 2.28
N ARG A 25 6.62 4.43 3.01
CA ARG A 25 6.59 3.89 4.38
C ARG A 25 6.91 2.41 4.42
N LEU A 26 6.26 1.60 3.57
CA LEU A 26 6.43 0.15 3.57
C LEU A 26 7.77 -0.26 2.93
N PHE A 27 8.16 0.40 1.84
CA PHE A 27 9.41 0.10 1.13
C PHE A 27 10.66 0.52 1.90
N GLY A 28 10.55 1.48 2.84
CA GLY A 28 11.63 1.82 3.77
C GLY A 28 12.12 0.62 4.62
N GLN A 29 11.29 -0.42 4.74
CA GLN A 29 11.62 -1.67 5.43
C GLN A 29 11.54 -2.88 4.47
N ARG A 30 12.01 -2.73 3.22
CA ARG A 30 11.92 -3.71 2.12
C ARG A 30 12.20 -5.18 2.50
N ARG A 31 13.15 -5.45 3.40
CA ARG A 31 13.47 -6.85 3.79
C ARG A 31 12.43 -7.53 4.70
N LYS A 32 11.44 -6.80 5.22
CA LYS A 32 10.38 -7.32 6.09
C LYS A 32 9.13 -7.66 5.26
N GLN A 33 8.35 -8.62 5.76
CA GLN A 33 7.06 -8.96 5.15
C GLN A 33 6.05 -7.83 5.38
N LEU A 34 5.19 -7.56 4.39
CA LEU A 34 4.17 -6.51 4.46
C LEU A 34 3.25 -6.66 5.68
N GLN A 35 2.82 -7.89 6.00
CA GLN A 35 2.00 -8.17 7.18
C GLN A 35 2.68 -7.72 8.48
N LYS A 36 4.01 -7.85 8.59
CA LYS A 36 4.74 -7.40 9.78
C LYS A 36 4.78 -5.89 9.84
N LEU A 37 4.96 -5.23 8.69
CA LEU A 37 4.99 -3.78 8.59
C LEU A 37 3.64 -3.17 8.94
N LEU A 38 2.54 -3.68 8.37
CA LEU A 38 1.19 -3.19 8.63
C LEU A 38 0.78 -3.34 10.11
N ARG A 39 1.25 -4.39 10.79
CA ARG A 39 1.01 -4.61 12.23
C ARG A 39 1.82 -3.71 13.15
N THR A 40 2.99 -3.26 12.72
CA THR A 40 3.98 -2.62 13.62
C THR A 40 4.22 -1.16 13.33
N LEU A 41 3.95 -0.68 12.11
CA LEU A 41 4.21 0.69 11.73
C LEU A 41 3.00 1.57 12.01
N PRO A 42 3.18 2.68 12.76
CA PRO A 42 2.20 3.74 12.79
C PRO A 42 2.03 4.39 11.40
N PRO A 43 0.82 4.86 11.07
CA PRO A 43 -0.38 4.89 11.91
C PRO A 43 -1.27 3.64 11.76
N TRP A 44 -0.87 2.64 10.98
CA TRP A 44 -1.69 1.46 10.75
C TRP A 44 -1.83 0.60 12.00
N ALA A 45 -0.70 0.13 12.55
CA ALA A 45 -0.66 -0.71 13.75
C ALA A 45 -1.79 -1.78 13.80
N LEU A 46 -2.05 -2.43 12.66
CA LEU A 46 -3.24 -3.25 12.47
C LEU A 46 -3.20 -4.51 13.33
N ASP A 47 -4.38 -4.93 13.80
CA ASP A 47 -4.56 -6.26 14.35
C ASP A 47 -4.48 -7.34 13.24
N PRO A 48 -4.23 -8.61 13.58
CA PRO A 48 -4.12 -9.69 12.59
C PRO A 48 -5.35 -9.88 11.70
N ALA A 49 -6.57 -9.67 12.21
CA ALA A 49 -7.80 -9.84 11.45
C ALA A 49 -7.94 -8.74 10.40
N SER A 50 -7.62 -7.49 10.77
CA SER A 50 -7.57 -6.37 9.82
C SER A 50 -6.53 -6.61 8.72
N VAL A 51 -5.36 -7.17 9.05
CA VAL A 51 -4.35 -7.53 8.03
C VAL A 51 -4.86 -8.61 7.08
N SER A 52 -5.51 -9.66 7.59
CA SER A 52 -6.10 -10.71 6.73
C SER A 52 -7.11 -10.11 5.76
N ARG A 53 -8.04 -9.29 6.28
CA ARG A 53 -9.05 -8.61 5.47
C ARG A 53 -8.44 -7.74 4.38
N ILE A 54 -7.41 -6.94 4.70
CA ILE A 54 -6.72 -6.10 3.70
C ILE A 54 -6.06 -6.96 2.61
N GLY A 55 -5.43 -8.08 2.99
CA GLY A 55 -4.81 -9.00 2.01
C GLY A 55 -5.83 -9.65 1.08
N GLU A 56 -6.97 -10.09 1.65
CA GLU A 56 -8.08 -10.68 0.91
C GLU A 56 -8.73 -9.66 -0.05
N GLU A 57 -9.07 -8.46 0.44
CA GLU A 57 -9.68 -7.40 -0.37
C GLU A 57 -8.75 -6.90 -1.48
N ALA A 58 -7.46 -6.75 -1.19
CA ALA A 58 -6.49 -6.31 -2.18
C ALA A 58 -6.12 -7.45 -3.16
N GLY A 59 -6.40 -8.71 -2.81
CA GLY A 59 -5.94 -9.89 -3.54
C GLY A 59 -4.41 -9.99 -3.59
N ILE A 60 -3.76 -9.80 -2.42
CA ILE A 60 -2.29 -9.77 -2.26
C ILE A 60 -1.88 -10.69 -1.11
N ASP A 61 -0.84 -11.50 -1.33
CA ASP A 61 -0.19 -12.23 -0.24
C ASP A 61 0.70 -11.29 0.59
N LEU A 62 0.19 -10.80 1.71
CA LEU A 62 0.92 -9.89 2.60
C LEU A 62 2.12 -10.54 3.31
N ARG A 63 2.38 -11.84 3.13
CA ARG A 63 3.64 -12.48 3.58
C ARG A 63 4.81 -12.15 2.65
N GLN A 64 4.55 -11.59 1.47
CA GLN A 64 5.56 -11.11 0.55
C GLN A 64 6.27 -9.85 1.07
N ARG A 65 7.43 -9.55 0.48
CA ARG A 65 8.20 -8.35 0.77
C ARG A 65 7.76 -7.19 -0.14
N PRO A 66 7.89 -5.92 0.28
CA PRO A 66 7.56 -4.76 -0.54
C PRO A 66 8.16 -4.78 -1.95
N GLU A 67 9.40 -5.24 -2.14
CA GLU A 67 10.03 -5.31 -3.47
C GLU A 67 9.40 -6.33 -4.44
N MET A 68 8.53 -7.21 -3.93
CA MET A 68 7.84 -8.20 -4.77
C MET A 68 6.55 -7.66 -5.38
N LEU A 69 6.00 -6.56 -4.86
CA LEU A 69 4.75 -6.00 -5.35
C LEU A 69 4.96 -5.21 -6.64
N GLY A 70 4.15 -5.55 -7.65
CA GLY A 70 3.98 -4.75 -8.85
C GLY A 70 3.17 -3.48 -8.60
N VAL A 71 3.15 -2.59 -9.60
CA VAL A 71 2.44 -1.30 -9.52
C VAL A 71 0.95 -1.50 -9.21
N GLU A 72 0.28 -2.43 -9.89
CA GLU A 72 -1.15 -2.72 -9.69
C GLU A 72 -1.46 -3.21 -8.27
N GLU A 73 -0.58 -4.01 -7.69
CA GLU A 73 -0.73 -4.49 -6.31
C GLU A 73 -0.57 -3.34 -5.31
N TRP A 74 0.36 -2.40 -5.55
CA TRP A 74 0.45 -1.19 -4.74
C TRP A 74 -0.82 -0.33 -4.80
N LEU A 75 -1.43 -0.20 -5.99
CA LEU A 75 -2.67 0.55 -6.15
C LEU A 75 -3.85 -0.11 -5.42
N ARG A 76 -3.94 -1.45 -5.49
CA ARG A 76 -4.96 -2.24 -4.76
C ARG A 76 -4.75 -2.17 -3.24
N LEU A 77 -3.51 -2.32 -2.77
CA LEU A 77 -3.19 -2.23 -1.35
C LEU A 77 -3.54 -0.85 -0.77
N GLU A 78 -3.16 0.23 -1.45
CA GLU A 78 -3.52 1.59 -1.05
C GLU A 78 -5.04 1.77 -0.96
N GLU A 79 -5.77 1.25 -1.94
CA GLU A 79 -7.21 1.36 -2.00
C GLU A 79 -7.90 0.59 -0.86
N SER A 80 -7.48 -0.65 -0.58
CA SER A 80 -8.00 -1.42 0.55
C SER A 80 -7.72 -0.74 1.89
N LEU A 81 -6.51 -0.21 2.08
CA LEU A 81 -6.16 0.56 3.29
C LEU A 81 -7.04 1.81 3.43
N ALA A 82 -7.30 2.51 2.34
CA ALA A 82 -8.15 3.70 2.34
C ALA A 82 -9.61 3.36 2.67
N ARG A 83 -10.17 2.30 2.08
CA ARG A 83 -11.55 1.84 2.38
C ARG A 83 -11.73 1.37 3.81
N ALA A 84 -10.70 0.76 4.39
CA ALA A 84 -10.70 0.34 5.79
C ALA A 84 -10.47 1.50 6.78
N GLY A 85 -10.35 2.75 6.31
CA GLY A 85 -10.21 3.94 7.15
C GLY A 85 -8.76 4.26 7.55
N PHE A 86 -7.76 3.60 6.97
CA PHE A 86 -6.35 3.84 7.27
C PHE A 86 -5.64 4.73 6.24
N SER A 87 -6.40 5.57 5.53
CA SER A 87 -5.85 6.58 4.61
C SER A 87 -5.32 7.77 5.40
N THR A 88 -4.01 7.99 5.37
CA THR A 88 -3.35 9.05 6.16
C THR A 88 -3.30 10.40 5.46
N LEU A 89 -3.99 10.57 4.33
CA LEU A 89 -4.08 11.86 3.61
C LEU A 89 -5.53 12.29 3.33
N ALA A 90 -6.48 11.87 4.15
CA ALA A 90 -7.81 12.46 4.20
C ALA A 90 -8.38 12.25 5.61
N GLY A 91 -8.41 13.32 6.39
CA GLY A 91 -8.73 13.38 7.82
C GLY A 91 -7.71 14.24 8.54
#